data_AF-A0A4R4IPI9-F1
#
_entry.id   AF-A0A4R4IPI9-F1
#
_cell.length_a   1.000
_cell.length_b   1.000
_cell.length_c   1.000
_cell.angle_alpha   90.00
_cell.angle_beta   90.00
_cell.angle_gamma   90.00
#
_symmetry.space_group_name_H-M   'P 1'
#
loop_
_entity.id
_entity.type
_entity.pdbx_description
1 polymer ?
#
loop_
_entity_poly.entity_id
_entity_poly.type
_entity_poly.pdbx_seq_one_letter_code
_entity_poly.pdbx_strand_id
1 'polypeptide(L)'
;MRATNPDAVVAFEYDESGNLTAETINGRTVRHQWDTLSGLPVCRQADTLPDLHWDYGPLGQVTRFGLAGHAPLHIHYDGLGQETVRSSDAGFIQAQYHTPTGLLAHQAAGRSSALFRQALQEADPQHPPFGSEVNRHWYYTQAHTVECIKDSRWEETRYGYNANDQVVAAIFSGTYRAREEQFIYDANQNIGHYQRIPEELGEPVRQEYQEYQAGQMARRGDNAFSYDENGRRVEKTVHKYGYRSRTFCYHWDAHNQLTEFITPEGTRWRYRYDAFGRRISKRKEVDSTLEATNLKRWLDGLPDLEPKPTAIMGYDYLWSGDQLIEETPVYADGTVGYEQSIHWLYEPGKLTPSARYEQGQLHYVVSDHQGTVREICTEAGKVAWAGRLFTWGEPEFWTVSARKEETVSCNIRFCGQYEDEESGLFYNRFRYYSPETGQYLSPDPLGLAGGVNPYGYVPNPVSWIDPLGLAGCNAQFNSRKAALRAVKRNAGIPMNQHPSSINKVPLTDRSNHQIMDASHNPLSTREYHFSRPDGSKIV
;
A
#
# COMPACT_ATOMS: atom_id res chain seq x y z
N MET A 1 -13.38 -16.68 -18.24
CA MET A 1 -12.07 -16.29 -18.82
C MET A 1 -10.96 -17.00 -18.03
N ARG A 2 -9.84 -17.37 -18.63
CA ARG A 2 -8.74 -18.04 -17.92
C ARG A 2 -7.38 -17.49 -18.39
N ALA A 3 -6.47 -17.27 -17.46
CA ALA A 3 -5.07 -16.94 -17.69
C ALA A 3 -4.19 -17.99 -16.99
N THR A 4 -3.05 -18.33 -17.56
CA THR A 4 -2.18 -19.39 -17.01
C THR A 4 -0.72 -19.07 -17.30
N ASN A 5 0.12 -19.24 -16.30
CA ASN A 5 1.58 -19.21 -16.39
C ASN A 5 2.15 -20.45 -15.65
N PRO A 6 3.47 -20.63 -15.54
CA PRO A 6 4.06 -21.79 -14.87
C PRO A 6 3.69 -21.93 -13.38
N ASP A 7 3.38 -20.82 -12.70
CA ASP A 7 3.14 -20.79 -11.25
C ASP A 7 1.65 -20.79 -10.88
N ALA A 8 0.78 -20.37 -11.81
CA ALA A 8 -0.61 -20.11 -11.50
C ALA A 8 -1.58 -20.35 -12.65
N VAL A 9 -2.78 -20.81 -12.27
CA VAL A 9 -3.99 -20.75 -13.09
C VAL A 9 -4.95 -19.77 -12.43
N VAL A 10 -5.33 -18.72 -13.18
CA VAL A 10 -6.35 -17.76 -12.75
C VAL A 10 -7.57 -17.91 -13.64
N ALA A 11 -8.74 -18.13 -13.04
CA ALA A 11 -10.01 -18.25 -13.74
C ALA A 11 -11.01 -17.23 -13.22
N PHE A 12 -11.78 -16.64 -14.13
CA PHE A 12 -12.83 -15.67 -13.86
C PHE A 12 -14.16 -16.14 -14.40
N GLU A 13 -15.20 -16.00 -13.58
CA GLU A 13 -16.59 -16.23 -13.91
C GLU A 13 -17.35 -14.91 -13.83
N TYR A 14 -18.29 -14.69 -14.76
CA TYR A 14 -19.08 -13.48 -14.84
C TYR A 14 -20.55 -13.84 -14.97
N ASP A 15 -21.43 -12.98 -14.47
CA ASP A 15 -22.86 -13.05 -14.75
C ASP A 15 -23.20 -12.50 -16.16
N GLU A 16 -24.46 -12.59 -16.56
CA GLU A 16 -24.94 -12.07 -17.86
C GLU A 16 -24.81 -10.54 -17.99
N SER A 17 -24.69 -9.83 -16.88
CA SER A 17 -24.48 -8.37 -16.84
C SER A 17 -23.00 -7.98 -16.94
N GLY A 18 -22.09 -8.96 -16.91
CA GLY A 18 -20.65 -8.77 -16.95
C GLY A 18 -20.01 -8.47 -15.59
N ASN A 19 -20.73 -8.66 -14.48
CA ASN A 19 -20.16 -8.54 -13.14
C ASN A 19 -19.35 -9.80 -12.80
N LEU A 20 -18.19 -9.62 -12.17
CA LEU A 20 -17.32 -10.73 -11.76
C LEU A 20 -17.95 -11.49 -10.60
N THR A 21 -18.38 -12.74 -10.81
CA THR A 21 -19.02 -13.57 -9.77
C THR A 21 -18.04 -14.49 -9.05
N ALA A 22 -16.95 -14.89 -9.70
CA ALA A 22 -15.90 -15.65 -9.05
C ALA A 22 -14.54 -15.40 -9.68
N GLU A 23 -13.51 -15.35 -8.84
CA GLU A 23 -12.10 -15.36 -9.21
C GLU A 23 -11.43 -16.54 -8.49
N THR A 24 -10.77 -17.42 -9.25
CA THR A 24 -10.10 -18.61 -8.71
C THR A 24 -8.62 -18.58 -9.04
N ILE A 25 -7.77 -18.67 -8.03
CA ILE A 25 -6.30 -18.72 -8.16
C ILE A 25 -5.83 -20.03 -7.56
N ASN A 26 -5.26 -20.92 -8.39
CA ASN A 26 -4.73 -22.22 -7.94
C ASN A 26 -5.72 -23.05 -7.09
N GLY A 27 -7.01 -23.00 -7.47
CA GLY A 27 -8.09 -23.74 -6.79
C GLY A 27 -8.69 -23.03 -5.58
N ARG A 28 -8.12 -21.90 -5.12
CA ARG A 28 -8.71 -21.04 -4.09
C ARG A 28 -9.65 -20.04 -4.74
N THR A 29 -10.91 -19.99 -4.33
CA THR A 29 -11.93 -19.17 -4.98
C THR A 29 -12.42 -18.04 -4.09
N VAL A 30 -12.45 -16.83 -4.65
CA VAL A 30 -13.19 -15.68 -4.11
C VAL A 30 -14.48 -15.54 -4.90
N ARG A 31 -15.63 -15.56 -4.21
CA ARG A 31 -16.95 -15.38 -4.82
C ARG A 31 -17.52 -14.02 -4.46
N HIS A 32 -18.24 -13.43 -5.41
CA HIS A 32 -18.91 -12.16 -5.27
C HIS A 32 -20.38 -12.30 -5.59
N GLN A 33 -21.23 -11.71 -4.75
CA GLN A 33 -22.65 -11.56 -5.02
C GLN A 33 -22.94 -10.09 -5.29
N TRP A 34 -23.83 -9.84 -6.24
CA TRP A 34 -24.15 -8.51 -6.74
C TRP A 34 -25.63 -8.24 -6.59
N ASP A 35 -25.97 -7.01 -6.23
CA ASP A 35 -27.35 -6.54 -6.31
C ASP A 35 -27.72 -6.27 -7.77
N THR A 36 -28.74 -6.95 -8.28
CA THR A 36 -29.11 -6.92 -9.69
C THR A 36 -29.66 -5.57 -10.15
N LEU A 37 -30.11 -4.72 -9.22
CA LEU A 37 -30.70 -3.42 -9.55
C LEU A 37 -29.63 -2.31 -9.61
N SER A 38 -28.76 -2.25 -8.60
CA SER A 38 -27.72 -1.22 -8.47
C SER A 38 -26.41 -1.60 -9.17
N GLY A 39 -26.15 -2.90 -9.39
CA GLY A 39 -24.87 -3.40 -9.88
C GLY A 39 -23.73 -3.27 -8.87
N LEU A 40 -24.05 -3.13 -7.57
CA LEU A 40 -23.06 -3.03 -6.49
C LEU A 40 -22.82 -4.41 -5.83
N PRO A 41 -21.59 -4.71 -5.39
CA PRO A 41 -21.28 -5.99 -4.75
C PRO A 41 -21.79 -6.01 -3.30
N VAL A 42 -22.62 -6.99 -2.94
CA VAL A 42 -23.26 -7.06 -1.61
C VAL A 42 -22.62 -8.11 -0.69
N CYS A 43 -21.89 -9.07 -1.26
CA CYS A 43 -21.21 -10.10 -0.48
C CYS A 43 -19.91 -10.55 -1.16
N ARG A 44 -18.89 -10.85 -0.34
CA ARG A 44 -17.69 -11.58 -0.74
C ARG A 44 -17.50 -12.79 0.17
N GLN A 45 -17.17 -13.93 -0.45
CA GLN A 45 -16.92 -15.20 0.24
C GLN A 45 -15.57 -15.76 -0.22
N ALA A 46 -14.83 -16.39 0.69
CA ALA A 46 -13.60 -17.12 0.39
C ALA A 46 -13.46 -18.29 1.38
N ASP A 47 -12.70 -19.33 1.03
CA ASP A 47 -12.71 -20.63 1.73
C ASP A 47 -12.48 -20.55 3.26
N THR A 48 -11.63 -19.63 3.71
CA THR A 48 -11.23 -19.43 5.11
C THR A 48 -11.82 -18.17 5.75
N LEU A 49 -12.64 -17.41 5.01
CA LEU A 49 -13.21 -16.14 5.43
C LEU A 49 -14.73 -16.27 5.66
N PRO A 50 -15.25 -15.91 6.85
CA PRO A 50 -16.70 -15.76 7.03
C PRO A 50 -17.28 -14.73 6.04
N ASP A 51 -18.56 -14.88 5.66
CA ASP A 51 -19.16 -14.00 4.65
C ASP A 51 -19.02 -12.52 5.01
N LEU A 52 -18.44 -11.75 4.08
CA LEU A 52 -18.26 -10.31 4.21
C LEU A 52 -19.36 -9.61 3.42
N HIS A 53 -20.14 -8.76 4.08
CA HIS A 53 -21.32 -8.11 3.54
C HIS A 53 -21.21 -6.59 3.54
N TRP A 54 -21.85 -5.97 2.56
CA TRP A 54 -21.96 -4.52 2.43
C TRP A 54 -23.39 -4.08 2.13
N ASP A 55 -23.82 -3.03 2.84
CA ASP A 55 -25.06 -2.31 2.51
C ASP A 55 -24.71 -0.90 2.02
N TYR A 56 -25.51 -0.38 1.10
CA TYR A 56 -25.22 0.88 0.40
C TYR A 56 -26.27 1.95 0.67
N GLY A 57 -25.79 3.19 0.77
CA GLY A 57 -26.64 4.37 0.79
C GLY A 57 -27.11 4.77 -0.62
N PRO A 58 -28.00 5.78 -0.71
CA PRO A 58 -28.58 6.21 -2.00
C PRO A 58 -27.58 6.73 -3.04
N LEU A 59 -26.36 7.12 -2.65
CA LEU A 59 -25.31 7.60 -3.57
C LEU A 59 -24.28 6.49 -3.89
N GLY A 60 -24.52 5.24 -3.48
CA GLY A 60 -23.63 4.10 -3.72
C GLY A 60 -22.44 4.01 -2.76
N GLN A 61 -22.42 4.80 -1.69
CA GLN A 61 -21.44 4.71 -0.61
C GLN A 61 -21.80 3.58 0.37
N VAL A 62 -20.79 2.89 0.92
CA VAL A 62 -20.99 1.80 1.89
C VAL A 62 -21.47 2.38 3.21
N THR A 63 -22.66 2.00 3.67
CA THR A 63 -23.23 2.44 4.96
C THR A 63 -23.15 1.39 6.05
N ARG A 64 -22.91 0.13 5.67
CA ARG A 64 -22.66 -0.98 6.59
C ARG A 64 -21.60 -1.90 6.00
N PHE A 65 -20.67 -2.31 6.84
CA PHE A 65 -19.61 -3.27 6.54
C PHE A 65 -19.64 -4.36 7.62
N GLY A 66 -19.95 -5.60 7.27
CA GLY A 66 -20.19 -6.66 8.26
C GLY A 66 -19.52 -7.97 7.91
N LEU A 67 -18.76 -8.53 8.85
CA LEU A 67 -18.26 -9.90 8.77
C LEU A 67 -19.22 -10.83 9.54
N ALA A 68 -19.64 -11.94 8.93
CA ALA A 68 -20.53 -12.88 9.58
C ALA A 68 -19.97 -13.36 10.94
N GLY A 69 -20.81 -13.38 11.97
CA GLY A 69 -20.41 -13.71 13.34
C GLY A 69 -19.97 -12.51 14.20
N HIS A 70 -19.78 -11.33 13.61
CA HIS A 70 -19.37 -10.11 14.31
C HIS A 70 -20.42 -8.99 14.21
N ALA A 71 -20.32 -8.01 15.11
CA ALA A 71 -21.14 -6.80 15.02
C ALA A 71 -20.71 -5.97 13.80
N PRO A 72 -21.65 -5.51 12.95
CA PRO A 72 -21.31 -4.74 11.78
C PRO A 72 -20.76 -3.36 12.14
N LEU A 73 -19.90 -2.83 11.27
CA LEU A 73 -19.48 -1.45 11.29
C LEU A 73 -20.49 -0.62 10.48
N HIS A 74 -21.13 0.34 11.13
CA HIS A 74 -22.01 1.33 10.52
C HIS A 74 -21.22 2.58 10.15
N ILE A 75 -21.40 3.07 8.93
CA ILE A 75 -20.65 4.20 8.37
C ILE A 75 -21.62 5.32 8.00
N HIS A 76 -21.34 6.52 8.51
CA HIS A 76 -22.14 7.72 8.33
C HIS A 76 -21.36 8.75 7.53
N TYR A 77 -22.10 9.53 6.74
CA TYR A 77 -21.56 10.55 5.85
C TYR A 77 -22.27 11.87 6.07
N ASP A 78 -21.58 12.97 5.78
CA ASP A 78 -22.18 14.29 5.68
C ASP A 78 -22.94 14.47 4.35
N GLY A 79 -23.57 15.63 4.17
CA GLY A 79 -24.29 15.97 2.93
C GLY A 79 -23.39 16.13 1.69
N LEU A 80 -22.06 16.17 1.86
CA LEU A 80 -21.07 16.21 0.78
C LEU A 80 -20.54 14.81 0.43
N GLY A 81 -21.00 13.77 1.14
CA GLY A 81 -20.57 12.39 0.94
C GLY A 81 -19.23 12.06 1.60
N GLN A 82 -18.74 12.90 2.51
CA GLN A 82 -17.53 12.64 3.29
C GLN A 82 -17.89 11.83 4.52
N GLU A 83 -17.06 10.84 4.83
CA GLU A 83 -17.28 10.01 6.00
C GLU A 83 -17.08 10.84 7.27
N THR A 84 -18.02 10.75 8.21
CA THR A 84 -17.97 11.48 9.48
C THR A 84 -17.78 10.55 10.66
N VAL A 85 -18.43 9.40 10.66
CA VAL A 85 -18.35 8.42 11.75
C VAL A 85 -18.42 7.01 11.19
N ARG A 86 -17.58 6.12 11.71
CA ARG A 86 -17.77 4.67 11.63
C ARG A 86 -17.82 4.07 13.03
N SER A 87 -18.77 3.18 13.30
CA SER A 87 -18.93 2.60 14.65
C SER A 87 -19.52 1.19 14.62
N SER A 88 -19.16 0.39 15.62
CA SER A 88 -19.68 -0.97 15.82
C SER A 88 -20.28 -1.10 17.22
N ASP A 89 -21.40 -1.82 17.33
CA ASP A 89 -22.06 -2.09 18.60
C ASP A 89 -21.20 -2.95 19.55
N ALA A 90 -20.15 -3.61 19.03
CA ALA A 90 -19.17 -4.30 19.86
C ALA A 90 -18.29 -3.35 20.69
N GLY A 91 -18.28 -2.04 20.38
CA GLY A 91 -17.65 -1.01 21.21
C GLY A 91 -16.60 -0.15 20.52
N PHE A 92 -16.34 -0.31 19.23
CA PHE A 92 -15.44 0.56 18.46
C PHE A 92 -16.18 1.76 17.87
N ILE A 93 -15.50 2.90 17.82
CA ILE A 93 -15.94 4.08 17.08
C ILE A 93 -14.75 4.90 16.60
N GLN A 94 -14.90 5.46 15.41
CA GLN A 94 -14.01 6.45 14.82
C GLN A 94 -14.83 7.60 14.25
N ALA A 95 -14.39 8.83 14.49
CA ALA A 95 -14.93 10.04 13.94
C ALA A 95 -13.87 10.79 13.11
N GLN A 96 -14.32 11.43 12.04
CA GLN A 96 -13.51 12.18 11.10
C GLN A 96 -14.17 13.52 10.78
N TYR A 97 -13.35 14.57 10.72
CA TYR A 97 -13.79 15.91 10.33
C TYR A 97 -12.88 16.40 9.22
N HIS A 98 -13.48 17.08 8.27
CA HIS A 98 -12.81 17.56 7.07
C HIS A 98 -12.81 19.09 7.05
N THR A 99 -11.77 19.67 6.42
CA THR A 99 -11.75 21.09 6.09
C THR A 99 -12.89 21.42 5.11
N PRO A 100 -13.24 22.71 4.92
CA PRO A 100 -14.18 23.11 3.86
C PRO A 100 -13.76 22.71 2.44
N THR A 101 -12.48 22.40 2.22
CA THR A 101 -11.93 21.92 0.94
C THR A 101 -11.87 20.38 0.85
N GLY A 102 -12.31 19.66 1.88
CA GLY A 102 -12.39 18.20 1.90
C GLY A 102 -11.13 17.46 2.35
N LEU A 103 -10.17 18.15 2.98
CA LEU A 103 -8.98 17.51 3.54
C LEU A 103 -9.27 17.01 4.96
N LEU A 104 -8.71 15.88 5.37
CA LEU A 104 -8.91 15.33 6.72
C LEU A 104 -8.29 16.25 7.77
N ALA A 105 -9.11 16.98 8.54
CA ALA A 105 -8.65 17.95 9.53
C ALA A 105 -8.48 17.34 10.92
N HIS A 106 -9.37 16.42 11.30
CA HIS A 106 -9.34 15.75 12.59
C HIS A 106 -9.80 14.30 12.50
N GLN A 107 -9.18 13.44 13.31
CA GLN A 107 -9.52 12.04 13.45
C GLN A 107 -9.44 11.65 14.92
N ALA A 108 -10.53 11.08 15.44
CA ALA A 108 -10.59 10.51 16.77
C ALA A 108 -11.10 9.07 16.70
N ALA A 109 -10.51 8.16 17.48
CA ALA A 109 -10.98 6.77 17.56
C ALA A 109 -10.76 6.15 18.94
N GLY A 110 -11.49 5.07 19.20
CA GLY A 110 -11.37 4.29 20.42
C GLY A 110 -12.69 3.66 20.83
N ARG A 111 -12.99 3.71 22.13
CA ARG A 111 -14.19 3.09 22.72
C ARG A 111 -15.44 3.93 22.47
N SER A 112 -16.51 3.27 22.04
CA SER A 112 -17.86 3.80 21.83
C SER A 112 -18.58 4.00 23.16
N SER A 113 -18.00 4.84 24.02
CA SER A 113 -18.59 5.21 25.30
C SER A 113 -19.78 6.14 25.11
N ALA A 114 -20.73 6.12 26.06
CA ALA A 114 -21.86 7.05 26.05
C ALA A 114 -21.41 8.52 26.01
N LEU A 115 -20.37 8.86 26.77
CA LEU A 115 -19.78 10.21 26.79
C LEU A 115 -19.23 10.61 25.42
N PHE A 116 -18.49 9.74 24.74
CA PHE A 116 -17.93 10.07 23.43
C PHE A 116 -19.04 10.21 22.37
N ARG A 117 -20.06 9.35 22.39
CA ARG A 117 -21.22 9.48 21.48
C ARG A 117 -22.02 10.76 21.72
N GLN A 118 -22.22 11.15 22.98
CA GLN A 118 -22.87 12.41 23.31
C GLN A 118 -22.02 13.59 22.84
N ALA A 119 -20.72 13.58 23.13
CA ALA A 119 -19.80 14.63 22.70
C ALA A 119 -19.79 14.78 21.17
N LEU A 120 -19.87 13.68 20.40
CA LEU A 120 -19.98 13.73 18.94
C LEU A 120 -21.27 14.40 18.45
N GLN A 121 -22.39 14.18 19.14
CA GLN A 121 -23.68 14.79 18.78
C GLN A 121 -23.71 16.30 19.07
N GLU A 122 -23.02 16.72 20.13
CA GLU A 122 -22.96 18.11 20.60
C GLU A 122 -21.75 18.88 20.02
N ALA A 123 -20.86 18.21 19.29
CA ALA A 123 -19.60 18.75 18.83
C ALA A 123 -19.77 19.91 17.85
N ASP A 124 -19.02 20.99 18.11
CA ASP A 124 -18.69 21.98 17.09
C ASP A 124 -17.68 21.33 16.12
N PRO A 125 -17.93 21.33 14.80
CA PRO A 125 -16.97 20.83 13.81
C PRO A 125 -15.58 21.47 13.89
N GLN A 126 -15.46 22.69 14.46
CA GLN A 126 -14.16 23.34 14.70
C GLN A 126 -13.44 22.85 15.97
N HIS A 127 -14.18 22.25 16.90
CA HIS A 127 -13.68 21.74 18.18
C HIS A 127 -14.16 20.30 18.41
N PRO A 128 -13.66 19.34 17.58
CA PRO A 128 -14.13 17.98 17.64
C PRO A 128 -13.70 17.28 18.94
N PRO A 129 -14.47 16.28 19.41
CA PRO A 129 -14.22 15.63 20.68
C PRO A 129 -13.06 14.65 20.59
N PHE A 130 -12.39 14.44 21.73
CA PHE A 130 -11.27 13.52 21.84
C PHE A 130 -11.75 12.06 22.00
N GLY A 131 -11.22 11.16 21.18
CA GLY A 131 -11.35 9.72 21.32
C GLY A 131 -10.45 9.17 22.43
N SER A 132 -10.74 7.95 22.88
CA SER A 132 -10.01 7.34 23.99
C SER A 132 -8.64 6.80 23.63
N GLU A 133 -8.36 6.54 22.34
CA GLU A 133 -7.13 5.87 21.90
C GLU A 133 -6.37 6.61 20.80
N VAL A 134 -7.08 7.31 19.90
CA VAL A 134 -6.51 8.06 18.77
C VAL A 134 -7.09 9.46 18.78
N ASN A 135 -6.22 10.47 18.69
CA ASN A 135 -6.57 11.87 18.52
C ASN A 135 -5.52 12.51 17.62
N ARG A 136 -5.92 12.89 16.41
CA ARG A 136 -5.00 13.35 15.38
C ARG A 136 -5.58 14.57 14.66
N HIS A 137 -4.78 15.62 14.54
CA HIS A 137 -5.13 16.85 13.85
C HIS A 137 -4.11 17.14 12.75
N TRP A 138 -4.59 17.55 11.59
CA TRP A 138 -3.74 17.99 10.49
C TRP A 138 -3.90 19.48 10.25
N TYR A 139 -2.77 20.14 10.04
CA TYR A 139 -2.69 21.52 9.60
C TYR A 139 -2.07 21.55 8.23
N TYR A 140 -2.66 22.36 7.35
CA TYR A 140 -2.29 22.42 5.95
C TYR A 140 -1.75 23.81 5.59
N THR A 141 -0.79 23.83 4.68
CA THR A 141 -0.34 25.06 4.03
C THR A 141 -1.44 25.63 3.13
N GLN A 142 -1.24 26.84 2.61
CA GLN A 142 -2.12 27.42 1.58
C GLN A 142 -2.17 26.60 0.28
N ALA A 143 -1.15 25.77 0.02
CA ALA A 143 -1.09 24.86 -1.12
C ALA A 143 -1.75 23.50 -0.83
N HIS A 144 -2.46 23.36 0.30
CA HIS A 144 -3.12 22.11 0.72
C HIS A 144 -2.19 20.92 0.99
N THR A 145 -0.90 21.18 1.22
CA THR A 145 0.06 20.19 1.69
C THR A 145 0.08 20.14 3.23
N VAL A 146 0.33 18.97 3.82
CA VAL A 146 0.37 18.82 5.29
C VAL A 146 1.57 19.56 5.85
N GLU A 147 1.36 20.59 6.64
CA GLU A 147 2.42 21.33 7.35
C GLU A 147 2.73 20.69 8.70
N CYS A 148 1.69 20.25 9.41
CA CYS A 148 1.83 19.71 10.75
C CYS A 148 0.79 18.63 11.04
N ILE A 149 1.21 17.57 11.73
CA ILE A 149 0.35 16.55 12.31
C ILE A 149 0.54 16.60 13.82
N LYS A 150 -0.52 16.85 14.58
CA LYS A 150 -0.53 16.69 16.04
C LYS A 150 -1.26 15.41 16.40
N ASP A 151 -0.62 14.57 17.18
CA ASP A 151 -1.08 13.21 17.50
C ASP A 151 -0.92 12.94 18.99
N SER A 152 -1.92 12.32 19.63
CA SER A 152 -1.86 12.01 21.07
C SER A 152 -0.82 10.97 21.46
N ARG A 153 -0.37 10.13 20.51
CA ARG A 153 0.63 9.08 20.71
C ARG A 153 1.99 9.50 20.17
N TRP A 154 2.00 10.10 18.99
CA TRP A 154 3.22 10.44 18.26
C TRP A 154 3.66 11.91 18.40
N GLU A 155 2.98 12.64 19.28
CA GLU A 155 3.12 14.08 19.48
C GLU A 155 3.03 14.86 18.16
N GLU A 156 3.88 15.87 17.97
CA GLU A 156 3.85 16.76 16.82
C GLU A 156 4.86 16.32 15.75
N THR A 157 4.46 16.31 14.49
CA THR A 157 5.35 16.17 13.33
C THR A 157 5.15 17.38 12.42
N ARG A 158 6.22 18.11 12.11
CA ARG A 158 6.20 19.29 11.22
C ARG A 158 7.02 19.04 9.96
N TYR A 159 6.49 19.42 8.82
CA TYR A 159 7.14 19.25 7.52
C TYR A 159 7.55 20.59 6.93
N GLY A 160 8.78 20.65 6.42
CA GLY A 160 9.30 21.75 5.62
C GLY A 160 9.40 21.36 4.14
N TYR A 161 9.07 22.29 3.25
CA TYR A 161 9.04 22.05 1.80
C TYR A 161 9.93 23.04 1.04
N ASN A 162 10.48 22.62 -0.10
CA ASN A 162 11.09 23.51 -1.07
C ASN A 162 10.08 24.00 -2.12
N ALA A 163 10.53 24.84 -3.07
CA ALA A 163 9.68 25.39 -4.12
C ALA A 163 9.15 24.36 -5.15
N ASN A 164 9.66 23.12 -5.13
CA ASN A 164 9.18 22.01 -5.97
C ASN A 164 8.20 21.09 -5.21
N ASP A 165 7.66 21.54 -4.07
CA ASP A 165 6.81 20.77 -3.15
C ASP A 165 7.46 19.50 -2.59
N GLN A 166 8.79 19.41 -2.60
CA GLN A 166 9.52 18.27 -2.02
C GLN A 166 9.76 18.51 -0.52
N VAL A 167 9.60 17.46 0.28
CA VAL A 167 9.86 17.51 1.74
C VAL A 167 11.37 17.64 1.97
N VAL A 168 11.82 18.75 2.54
CA VAL A 168 13.24 18.98 2.88
C VAL A 168 13.55 18.76 4.36
N ALA A 169 12.53 18.80 5.21
CA ALA A 169 12.67 18.52 6.63
C ALA A 169 11.40 17.88 7.20
N ALA A 170 11.57 16.95 8.14
CA ALA A 170 10.52 16.47 9.03
C ALA A 170 11.03 16.54 10.47
N ILE A 171 10.37 17.34 11.30
CA ILE A 171 10.73 17.55 12.70
C ILE A 171 9.73 16.82 13.57
N PHE A 172 10.20 15.96 14.46
CA PHE A 172 9.40 15.15 15.35
C PHE A 172 9.58 15.63 16.79
N SER A 173 8.47 15.90 17.46
CA SER A 173 8.43 16.04 18.91
C SER A 173 8.20 14.66 19.53
N GLY A 174 8.75 14.42 20.73
CA GLY A 174 8.47 13.24 21.54
C GLY A 174 9.54 12.14 21.56
N THR A 175 9.48 11.28 22.57
CA THR A 175 10.56 10.35 22.94
C THR A 175 10.44 8.96 22.29
N TYR A 176 10.82 8.77 21.02
CA TYR A 176 10.81 7.41 20.42
C TYR A 176 12.03 7.00 19.59
N ARG A 177 12.38 7.66 18.46
CA ARG A 177 13.59 7.28 17.69
C ARG A 177 14.32 8.42 16.98
N ALA A 178 13.64 9.48 16.57
CA ALA A 178 14.28 10.58 15.84
C ALA A 178 13.68 11.94 16.23
N ARG A 179 14.53 12.98 16.22
CA ARG A 179 14.13 14.38 16.33
C ARG A 179 13.86 15.01 14.98
N GLU A 180 14.64 14.62 13.97
CA GLU A 180 14.63 15.31 12.69
C GLU A 180 15.12 14.39 11.56
N GLU A 181 14.47 14.53 10.39
CA GLU A 181 14.98 14.08 9.10
C GLU A 181 15.18 15.28 8.18
N GLN A 182 16.31 15.33 7.45
CA GLN A 182 16.59 16.34 6.44
C GLN A 182 16.95 15.70 5.10
N PHE A 183 16.51 16.34 4.01
CA PHE A 183 16.68 15.84 2.65
C PHE A 183 17.17 16.94 1.70
N ILE A 184 18.16 16.60 0.87
CA ILE A 184 18.59 17.45 -0.26
C ILE A 184 18.42 16.65 -1.53
N TYR A 185 17.76 17.25 -2.53
CA TYR A 185 17.46 16.63 -3.81
C TYR A 185 18.40 17.12 -4.91
N ASP A 186 18.71 16.25 -5.85
CA ASP A 186 19.38 16.62 -7.10
C ASP A 186 18.36 17.19 -8.13
N ALA A 187 18.87 17.62 -9.29
CA ALA A 187 18.02 18.17 -10.36
C ALA A 187 17.06 17.14 -10.98
N ASN A 188 17.32 15.84 -10.77
CA ASN A 188 16.49 14.72 -11.24
C ASN A 188 15.51 14.24 -10.15
N GLN A 189 15.37 14.99 -9.05
CA GLN A 189 14.49 14.71 -7.91
C GLN A 189 14.91 13.48 -7.09
N ASN A 190 16.14 13.00 -7.22
CA ASN A 190 16.67 11.96 -6.34
C ASN A 190 17.15 12.57 -5.03
N ILE A 191 17.06 11.82 -3.93
CA ILE A 191 17.61 12.23 -2.62
C ILE A 191 19.13 12.10 -2.70
N GLY A 192 19.88 13.20 -2.82
CA GLY A 192 21.35 13.20 -2.85
C GLY A 192 21.98 13.22 -1.46
N HIS A 193 21.28 13.77 -0.47
CA HIS A 193 21.70 13.77 0.93
C HIS A 193 20.53 13.45 1.85
N TYR A 194 20.79 12.59 2.83
CA TYR A 194 19.85 12.27 3.89
C TYR A 194 20.56 12.35 5.25
N GLN A 195 19.92 13.04 6.18
CA GLN A 195 20.35 13.12 7.56
C GLN A 195 19.19 12.78 8.49
N ARG A 196 19.44 11.97 9.51
CA ARG A 196 18.52 11.74 10.62
C ARG A 196 19.22 11.98 11.95
N ILE A 197 18.63 12.85 12.75
CA ILE A 197 19.08 13.14 14.11
C ILE A 197 18.28 12.24 15.07
N PRO A 198 18.93 11.34 15.82
CA PRO A 198 18.24 10.48 16.77
C PRO A 198 17.67 11.27 17.96
N GLU A 199 16.70 10.69 18.65
CA GLU A 199 16.10 11.28 19.86
C GLU A 199 17.03 11.16 21.08
N GLU A 200 17.68 10.01 21.24
CA GLU A 200 18.55 9.70 22.37
C GLU A 200 19.92 10.38 22.27
N LEU A 201 20.28 11.11 23.34
CA LEU A 201 21.58 11.74 23.48
C LEU A 201 22.67 10.66 23.62
N GLY A 202 23.40 10.40 22.54
CA GLY A 202 24.49 9.42 22.50
C GLY A 202 24.44 8.51 21.28
N GLU A 203 23.28 8.39 20.62
CA GLU A 203 23.21 7.75 19.31
C GLU A 203 23.85 8.64 18.24
N PRO A 204 24.62 8.08 17.30
CA PRO A 204 25.24 8.86 16.25
C PRO A 204 24.19 9.39 15.27
N VAL A 205 24.35 10.64 14.86
CA VAL A 205 23.60 11.21 13.74
C VAL A 205 23.86 10.34 12.51
N ARG A 206 22.78 9.86 11.89
CA ARG A 206 22.86 9.12 10.64
C ARG A 206 22.97 10.14 9.51
N GLN A 207 24.09 10.12 8.79
CA GLN A 207 24.33 11.03 7.67
C GLN A 207 24.83 10.22 6.48
N GLU A 208 24.07 10.24 5.40
CA GLU A 208 24.32 9.40 4.24
C GLU A 208 24.22 10.22 2.95
N TYR A 209 25.30 10.18 2.17
CA TYR A 209 25.31 10.68 0.79
C TYR A 209 24.86 9.57 -0.15
N GLN A 210 24.09 9.97 -1.16
CA GLN A 210 23.51 9.10 -2.16
C GLN A 210 23.99 9.53 -3.54
N GLU A 211 24.62 8.60 -4.24
CA GLU A 211 25.21 8.81 -5.56
C GLU A 211 24.41 8.03 -6.60
N TYR A 212 24.05 8.71 -7.69
CA TYR A 212 23.21 8.13 -8.74
C TYR A 212 23.92 8.13 -10.09
N GLN A 213 23.63 7.11 -10.90
CA GLN A 213 24.01 7.03 -12.30
C GLN A 213 22.77 6.74 -13.13
N ALA A 214 22.40 7.65 -14.04
CA ALA A 214 21.17 7.53 -14.85
C ALA A 214 19.89 7.22 -14.03
N GLY A 215 19.78 7.80 -12.82
CA GLY A 215 18.66 7.58 -11.90
C GLY A 215 18.77 6.33 -11.01
N GLN A 216 19.72 5.44 -11.29
CA GLN A 216 19.99 4.26 -10.46
C GLN A 216 20.86 4.64 -9.26
N MET A 217 20.47 4.21 -8.06
CA MET A 217 21.28 4.34 -6.85
C MET A 217 22.57 3.54 -7.01
N ALA A 218 23.74 4.19 -7.13
CA ALA A 218 25.05 3.52 -7.22
C ALA A 218 25.67 3.30 -5.84
N ARG A 219 25.59 4.30 -4.96
CA ARG A 219 26.15 4.25 -3.60
C ARG A 219 25.30 5.01 -2.59
N ARG A 220 25.16 4.47 -1.38
CA ARG A 220 24.54 5.14 -0.23
C ARG A 220 25.35 4.85 1.02
N GLY A 221 26.09 5.83 1.52
CA GLY A 221 27.06 5.61 2.60
C GLY A 221 28.04 4.49 2.24
N ASP A 222 28.08 3.43 3.06
CA ASP A 222 28.95 2.26 2.83
C ASP A 222 28.30 1.16 1.96
N ASN A 223 27.10 1.39 1.43
CA ASN A 223 26.37 0.44 0.61
C ASN A 223 26.59 0.76 -0.88
N ALA A 224 26.99 -0.24 -1.66
CA ALA A 224 27.10 -0.17 -3.12
C ALA A 224 26.03 -1.04 -3.77
N PHE A 225 25.53 -0.63 -4.94
CA PHE A 225 24.45 -1.31 -5.64
C PHE A 225 24.79 -1.48 -7.13
N SER A 226 24.35 -2.59 -7.71
CA SER A 226 24.54 -2.90 -9.13
C SER A 226 23.21 -3.27 -9.78
N TYR A 227 23.12 -3.06 -11.10
CA TYR A 227 21.91 -3.24 -11.89
C TYR A 227 22.21 -4.07 -13.15
N ASP A 228 21.22 -4.80 -13.64
CA ASP A 228 21.31 -5.45 -14.94
C ASP A 228 21.09 -4.47 -16.11
N GLU A 229 21.17 -4.99 -17.34
CA GLU A 229 21.00 -4.20 -18.58
C GLU A 229 19.60 -3.57 -18.72
N ASN A 230 18.59 -4.12 -18.02
CA ASN A 230 17.23 -3.56 -17.97
C ASN A 230 17.05 -2.55 -16.83
N GLY A 231 18.12 -2.25 -16.09
CA GLY A 231 18.11 -1.30 -14.98
C GLY A 231 17.47 -1.83 -13.71
N ARG A 232 17.41 -3.15 -13.49
CA ARG A 232 16.90 -3.74 -12.24
C ARG A 232 18.04 -4.04 -11.30
N ARG A 233 17.88 -3.69 -10.02
CA ARG A 233 18.91 -3.93 -9.00
C ARG A 233 19.18 -5.43 -8.87
N VAL A 234 20.41 -5.87 -9.11
CA VAL A 234 20.82 -7.29 -8.99
C VAL A 234 21.67 -7.56 -7.76
N GLU A 235 22.38 -6.56 -7.22
CA GLU A 235 23.12 -6.72 -5.97
C GLU A 235 23.06 -5.48 -5.09
N LYS A 236 23.20 -5.72 -3.78
CA LYS A 236 23.54 -4.72 -2.76
C LYS A 236 24.72 -5.27 -1.96
N THR A 237 25.83 -4.54 -1.94
CA THR A 237 26.99 -4.89 -1.11
C THR A 237 27.13 -3.89 0.03
N VAL A 238 27.09 -4.39 1.26
CA VAL A 238 27.33 -3.62 2.48
C VAL A 238 28.81 -3.72 2.83
N HIS A 239 29.50 -2.59 2.82
CA HIS A 239 30.85 -2.49 3.33
C HIS A 239 30.80 -2.04 4.80
N LYS A 240 31.65 -2.62 5.64
CA LYS A 240 31.86 -2.14 7.00
C LYS A 240 33.34 -2.24 7.31
N TYR A 241 33.95 -1.15 7.75
CA TYR A 241 35.38 -1.11 8.01
C TYR A 241 35.80 -2.23 8.99
N GLY A 242 36.79 -3.03 8.59
CA GLY A 242 37.29 -4.16 9.39
C GLY A 242 36.47 -5.46 9.29
N TYR A 243 35.41 -5.50 8.49
CA TYR A 243 34.57 -6.69 8.27
C TYR A 243 34.59 -7.09 6.80
N ARG A 244 34.37 -8.38 6.53
CA ARG A 244 34.14 -8.88 5.16
C ARG A 244 32.86 -8.25 4.61
N SER A 245 32.90 -7.81 3.35
CA SER A 245 31.72 -7.33 2.63
C SER A 245 30.60 -8.37 2.65
N ARG A 246 29.37 -7.90 2.82
CA ARG A 246 28.16 -8.71 2.82
C ARG A 246 27.32 -8.35 1.61
N THR A 247 27.09 -9.31 0.72
CA THR A 247 26.39 -9.09 -0.56
C THR A 247 25.02 -9.78 -0.55
N PHE A 248 23.99 -9.01 -0.89
CA PHE A 248 22.64 -9.48 -1.14
C PHE A 248 22.42 -9.55 -2.65
N CYS A 249 21.79 -10.61 -3.13
CA CYS A 249 21.52 -10.81 -4.56
C CYS A 249 20.02 -10.83 -4.84
N TYR A 250 19.63 -10.27 -5.98
CA TYR A 250 18.25 -10.15 -6.45
C TYR A 250 18.15 -10.73 -7.86
N HIS A 251 17.24 -11.68 -8.07
CA HIS A 251 16.99 -12.26 -9.39
C HIS A 251 15.61 -11.87 -9.90
N TRP A 252 15.53 -11.57 -11.20
CA TRP A 252 14.35 -11.04 -11.85
C TRP A 252 13.94 -11.91 -13.04
N ASP A 253 12.64 -12.03 -13.28
CA ASP A 253 12.12 -12.65 -14.50
C ASP A 253 12.08 -11.68 -15.69
N ALA A 254 11.54 -12.10 -16.83
CA ALA A 254 11.40 -11.26 -18.01
C ALA A 254 10.33 -10.15 -17.88
N HIS A 255 9.45 -10.21 -16.88
CA HIS A 255 8.38 -9.25 -16.62
C HIS A 255 8.74 -8.23 -15.53
N ASN A 256 10.02 -8.14 -15.15
CA ASN A 256 10.52 -7.26 -14.08
C ASN A 256 9.96 -7.60 -12.70
N GLN A 257 9.69 -8.88 -12.44
CA GLN A 257 9.24 -9.40 -11.15
C GLN A 257 10.41 -10.04 -10.41
N LEU A 258 10.55 -9.73 -9.11
CA LEU A 258 11.63 -10.27 -8.28
C LEU A 258 11.33 -11.74 -7.98
N THR A 259 12.06 -12.68 -8.58
CA THR A 259 11.83 -14.12 -8.37
C THR A 259 12.60 -14.67 -7.21
N GLU A 260 13.78 -14.11 -6.90
CA GLU A 260 14.59 -14.58 -5.77
C GLU A 260 15.31 -13.43 -5.05
N PHE A 261 15.50 -13.63 -3.76
CA PHE A 261 16.34 -12.80 -2.90
C PHE A 261 17.27 -13.70 -2.08
N ILE A 262 18.56 -13.40 -2.11
CA ILE A 262 19.60 -14.19 -1.44
C ILE A 262 20.36 -13.30 -0.46
N THR A 263 20.42 -13.70 0.81
CA THR A 263 21.19 -12.99 1.83
C THR A 263 22.68 -13.33 1.74
N PRO A 264 23.58 -12.53 2.36
CA PRO A 264 25.03 -12.81 2.38
C PRO A 264 25.40 -14.16 2.97
N GLU A 265 24.55 -14.71 3.84
CA GLU A 265 24.73 -16.02 4.46
C GLU A 265 24.36 -17.16 3.51
N GLY A 266 23.67 -16.87 2.39
CA GLY A 266 23.14 -17.86 1.44
C GLY A 266 21.67 -18.23 1.66
N THR A 267 20.94 -17.51 2.52
CA THR A 267 19.52 -17.78 2.75
C THR A 267 18.76 -17.32 1.53
N ARG A 268 17.99 -18.23 0.93
CA ARG A 268 17.27 -17.96 -0.33
C ARG A 268 15.77 -17.88 -0.09
N TRP A 269 15.20 -16.76 -0.53
CA TRP A 269 13.77 -16.56 -0.66
C TRP A 269 13.37 -16.62 -2.14
N ARG A 270 12.25 -17.28 -2.42
CA ARG A 270 11.64 -17.37 -3.75
C ARG A 270 10.24 -16.77 -3.71
N TYR A 271 9.93 -15.98 -4.74
CA TYR A 271 8.61 -15.38 -4.94
C TYR A 271 8.00 -15.92 -6.23
N ARG A 272 6.67 -16.06 -6.26
CA ARG A 272 5.92 -16.50 -7.44
C ARG A 272 4.75 -15.59 -7.70
N TYR A 273 4.38 -15.48 -8.97
CA TYR A 273 3.37 -14.56 -9.44
C TYR A 273 2.36 -15.24 -10.35
N ASP A 274 1.14 -14.74 -10.37
CA ASP A 274 0.17 -15.15 -11.38
C ASP A 274 0.39 -14.42 -12.71
N ALA A 275 -0.43 -14.75 -13.71
CA ALA A 275 -0.35 -14.17 -15.05
C ALA A 275 -0.63 -12.65 -15.11
N PHE A 276 -1.16 -12.04 -14.04
CA PHE A 276 -1.37 -10.60 -13.90
C PHE A 276 -0.27 -9.92 -13.07
N GLY A 277 0.77 -10.68 -12.71
CA GLY A 277 1.89 -10.24 -11.89
C GLY A 277 1.58 -10.12 -10.41
N ARG A 278 0.50 -10.76 -9.91
CA ARG A 278 0.16 -10.71 -8.48
C ARG A 278 1.01 -11.72 -7.75
N ARG A 279 1.72 -11.28 -6.71
CA ARG A 279 2.52 -12.19 -5.90
C ARG A 279 1.61 -13.14 -5.16
N ILE A 280 1.64 -14.42 -5.52
CA ILE A 280 0.78 -15.48 -4.95
C ILE A 280 1.50 -16.30 -3.89
N SER A 281 2.84 -16.24 -3.84
CA SER A 281 3.60 -16.95 -2.83
C SER A 281 4.96 -16.30 -2.57
N LYS A 282 5.44 -16.49 -1.35
CA LYS A 282 6.80 -16.21 -0.91
C LYS A 282 7.27 -17.37 -0.04
N ARG A 283 8.46 -17.90 -0.30
CA ARG A 283 9.04 -19.06 0.41
C ARG A 283 10.51 -18.84 0.72
N LYS A 284 10.90 -19.02 1.97
CA LYS A 284 12.28 -19.34 2.35
C LYS A 284 12.53 -20.78 1.92
N GLU A 285 13.36 -20.98 0.91
CA GLU A 285 13.68 -22.32 0.39
C GLU A 285 15.02 -22.84 0.89
N VAL A 286 15.92 -21.94 1.29
CA VAL A 286 17.23 -22.27 1.85
C VAL A 286 17.44 -21.47 3.12
N ASP A 287 17.70 -22.16 4.23
CA ASP A 287 18.11 -21.53 5.49
C ASP A 287 19.58 -21.88 5.79
N SER A 288 20.46 -20.95 5.45
CA SER A 288 21.90 -21.10 5.67
C SER A 288 22.38 -20.35 6.92
N THR A 289 21.45 -19.81 7.72
CA THR A 289 21.79 -19.09 8.95
C THR A 289 22.33 -20.01 10.04
N LEU A 290 22.24 -21.33 9.85
CA LEU A 290 22.72 -22.34 10.79
C LEU A 290 24.21 -22.22 11.08
N GLU A 291 25.07 -22.00 10.07
CA GLU A 291 26.52 -21.88 10.29
C GLU A 291 26.85 -20.66 11.15
N ALA A 292 26.24 -19.51 10.83
CA ALA A 292 26.41 -18.29 11.60
C ALA A 292 25.85 -18.43 13.03
N THR A 293 24.72 -19.14 13.17
CA THR A 293 24.08 -19.42 14.47
C THR A 293 24.92 -20.37 15.31
N ASN A 294 25.45 -21.43 14.72
CA ASN A 294 26.32 -22.40 15.40
C ASN A 294 27.65 -21.77 15.80
N LEU A 295 28.23 -20.89 14.96
CA LEU A 295 29.40 -20.12 15.36
C LEU A 295 29.14 -19.28 16.62
N LYS A 296 27.99 -18.59 16.67
CA LYS A 296 27.59 -17.81 17.86
C LYS A 296 27.37 -18.72 19.07
N ARG A 297 26.68 -19.83 18.91
CA ARG A 297 26.43 -20.81 19.98
C ARG A 297 27.73 -21.42 20.50
N TRP A 298 28.67 -21.76 19.63
CA TRP A 298 29.99 -22.23 19.99
C TRP A 298 30.76 -21.18 20.81
N LEU A 299 30.72 -19.90 20.41
CA LEU A 299 31.29 -18.79 21.20
C LEU A 299 30.63 -18.67 22.59
N ASP A 300 29.34 -18.94 22.68
CA ASP A 300 28.55 -18.94 23.93
C ASP A 300 28.67 -20.26 24.72
N GLY A 301 29.49 -21.23 24.29
CA GLY A 301 29.66 -22.53 24.94
C GLY A 301 28.46 -23.46 24.85
N LEU A 302 27.53 -23.18 23.93
CA LEU A 302 26.34 -23.98 23.66
C LEU A 302 26.62 -25.00 22.54
N PRO A 303 25.99 -26.18 22.58
CA PRO A 303 26.13 -27.17 21.50
C PRO A 303 25.52 -26.63 20.21
N ASP A 304 26.11 -27.05 19.09
CA ASP A 304 25.62 -26.78 17.74
C ASP A 304 24.18 -27.27 17.59
N LEU A 305 23.39 -26.50 16.85
CA LEU A 305 22.09 -26.94 16.36
C LEU A 305 22.31 -27.88 15.18
N GLU A 306 21.58 -28.99 15.19
CA GLU A 306 21.56 -29.91 14.07
C GLU A 306 20.95 -29.24 12.82
N PRO A 307 21.45 -29.56 11.61
CA PRO A 307 20.84 -29.10 10.37
C PRO A 307 19.40 -29.61 10.30
N LYS A 308 18.44 -28.68 10.31
CA LYS A 308 17.09 -29.02 9.89
C LYS A 308 17.11 -29.22 8.37
N PRO A 309 16.36 -30.20 7.82
CA PRO A 309 16.15 -30.26 6.39
C PRO A 309 15.67 -28.90 5.90
N THR A 310 16.09 -28.51 4.70
CA THR A 310 15.88 -27.18 4.14
C THR A 310 14.40 -26.80 4.24
N ALA A 311 14.06 -26.01 5.26
CA ALA A 311 12.68 -25.75 5.64
C ALA A 311 12.06 -24.84 4.59
N ILE A 312 10.99 -25.31 3.94
CA ILE A 312 10.15 -24.45 3.13
C ILE A 312 9.21 -23.76 4.10
N MET A 313 9.41 -22.47 4.36
CA MET A 313 8.46 -21.68 5.16
C MET A 313 8.13 -20.38 4.46
N GLY A 314 6.97 -19.80 4.72
CA GLY A 314 6.60 -18.51 4.13
C GLY A 314 5.10 -18.32 4.10
N TYR A 315 4.60 -17.72 3.02
CA TYR A 315 3.18 -17.35 2.90
C TYR A 315 2.64 -17.58 1.50
N ASP A 316 1.41 -18.08 1.42
CA ASP A 316 0.56 -18.01 0.24
C ASP A 316 -0.38 -16.82 0.33
N TYR A 317 -0.64 -16.20 -0.81
CA TYR A 317 -1.40 -14.97 -0.89
C TYR A 317 -2.63 -15.18 -1.78
N LEU A 318 -3.80 -14.71 -1.30
CA LEU A 318 -5.03 -14.68 -2.09
C LEU A 318 -5.40 -13.24 -2.44
N TRP A 319 -5.86 -13.04 -3.67
CA TRP A 319 -6.21 -11.73 -4.21
C TRP A 319 -7.69 -11.67 -4.62
N SER A 320 -8.28 -10.49 -4.51
CA SER A 320 -9.55 -10.13 -5.15
C SER A 320 -9.32 -8.89 -5.99
N GLY A 321 -9.25 -9.05 -7.32
CA GLY A 321 -8.70 -8.01 -8.20
C GLY A 321 -7.28 -7.64 -7.78
N ASP A 322 -7.03 -6.34 -7.51
CA ASP A 322 -5.73 -5.81 -7.06
C ASP A 322 -5.62 -5.69 -5.52
N GLN A 323 -6.58 -6.22 -4.75
CA GLN A 323 -6.51 -6.25 -3.28
C GLN A 323 -5.91 -7.58 -2.81
N LEU A 324 -4.84 -7.52 -1.99
CA LEU A 324 -4.33 -8.66 -1.24
C LEU A 324 -5.27 -8.91 -0.05
N ILE A 325 -6.08 -9.96 -0.12
CA ILE A 325 -7.14 -10.18 0.88
C ILE A 325 -6.78 -11.22 1.93
N GLU A 326 -5.75 -12.03 1.68
CA GLU A 326 -5.34 -13.09 2.60
C GLU A 326 -3.86 -13.40 2.48
N GLU A 327 -3.23 -13.64 3.62
CA GLU A 327 -1.91 -14.22 3.77
C GLU A 327 -2.02 -15.48 4.65
N THR A 328 -1.66 -16.63 4.07
CA THR A 328 -1.76 -17.94 4.71
C THR A 328 -0.35 -18.45 5.00
N PRO A 329 0.04 -18.68 6.27
CA PRO A 329 1.37 -19.17 6.58
C PRO A 329 1.59 -20.60 6.07
N VAL A 330 2.83 -20.88 5.67
CA VAL A 330 3.30 -22.22 5.31
C VAL A 330 4.46 -22.57 6.22
N TYR A 331 4.33 -23.67 6.94
CA TYR A 331 5.29 -24.14 7.93
C TYR A 331 6.42 -24.95 7.29
N ALA A 332 7.50 -25.13 8.04
CA ALA A 332 8.76 -25.77 7.59
C ALA A 332 8.59 -27.16 6.95
N ASP A 333 7.55 -27.90 7.33
CA ASP A 333 7.20 -29.22 6.80
C ASP A 333 6.35 -29.16 5.50
N GLY A 334 6.05 -27.95 5.02
CA GLY A 334 5.20 -27.68 3.87
C GLY A 334 3.70 -27.60 4.20
N THR A 335 3.31 -27.77 5.46
CA THR A 335 1.90 -27.67 5.88
C THR A 335 1.39 -26.24 5.73
N VAL A 336 0.22 -26.09 5.11
CA VAL A 336 -0.46 -24.80 4.95
C VAL A 336 -1.36 -24.55 6.17
N GLY A 337 -1.10 -23.47 6.90
CA GLY A 337 -1.81 -23.09 8.11
C GLY A 337 -3.06 -22.25 7.83
N TYR A 338 -4.08 -22.84 7.20
CA TYR A 338 -5.34 -22.13 6.87
C TYR A 338 -6.04 -21.53 8.10
N GLU A 339 -5.95 -22.18 9.26
CA GLU A 339 -6.53 -21.68 10.52
C GLU A 339 -5.78 -20.44 11.06
N GLN A 340 -4.56 -20.20 10.56
CA GLN A 340 -3.70 -19.07 10.91
C GLN A 340 -3.64 -18.03 9.79
N SER A 341 -4.55 -18.10 8.80
CA SER A 341 -4.68 -17.07 7.78
C SER A 341 -5.04 -15.72 8.39
N ILE A 342 -4.35 -14.68 7.93
CA ILE A 342 -4.70 -13.29 8.21
C ILE A 342 -5.46 -12.76 7.00
N HIS A 343 -6.65 -12.24 7.25
CA HIS A 343 -7.51 -11.66 6.24
C HIS A 343 -7.53 -10.14 6.34
N TRP A 344 -7.25 -9.47 5.23
CA TRP A 344 -7.37 -8.02 5.08
C TRP A 344 -8.71 -7.71 4.40
N LEU A 345 -9.60 -7.04 5.12
CA LEU A 345 -10.99 -6.84 4.72
C LEU A 345 -11.17 -5.41 4.19
N TYR A 346 -11.60 -5.30 2.95
CA TYR A 346 -11.72 -4.03 2.24
C TYR A 346 -13.19 -3.70 1.99
N GLU A 347 -13.56 -2.42 2.12
CA GLU A 347 -14.76 -1.94 1.44
C GLU A 347 -14.54 -1.98 -0.08
N PRO A 348 -15.58 -2.21 -0.90
CA PRO A 348 -15.44 -2.28 -2.34
C PRO A 348 -14.83 -0.99 -2.92
N GLY A 349 -13.75 -1.14 -3.69
CA GLY A 349 -13.04 -0.02 -4.33
C GLY A 349 -12.08 0.77 -3.42
N LYS A 350 -11.96 0.46 -2.13
CA LYS A 350 -10.93 1.07 -1.27
C LYS A 350 -9.55 0.50 -1.57
N LEU A 351 -8.52 1.32 -1.37
CA LEU A 351 -7.12 0.94 -1.54
C LEU A 351 -6.48 0.39 -0.25
N THR A 352 -7.02 0.79 0.91
CA THR A 352 -6.55 0.39 2.24
C THR A 352 -7.63 -0.44 2.94
N PRO A 353 -7.28 -1.49 3.70
CA PRO A 353 -8.27 -2.30 4.40
C PRO A 353 -8.97 -1.50 5.49
N SER A 354 -10.24 -1.85 5.74
CA SER A 354 -11.05 -1.29 6.82
C SER A 354 -11.01 -2.16 8.08
N ALA A 355 -10.66 -3.44 7.94
CA ALA A 355 -10.52 -4.38 9.04
C ALA A 355 -9.51 -5.50 8.76
N ARG A 356 -9.09 -6.20 9.81
CA ARG A 356 -8.24 -7.38 9.81
C ARG A 356 -8.94 -8.50 10.59
N TYR A 357 -8.93 -9.72 10.07
CA TYR A 357 -9.51 -10.89 10.72
C TYR A 357 -8.51 -12.04 10.78
N GLU A 358 -8.36 -12.66 11.94
CA GLU A 358 -7.46 -13.80 12.18
C GLU A 358 -7.99 -14.61 13.37
N GLN A 359 -8.07 -15.94 13.25
CA GLN A 359 -8.45 -16.85 14.35
C GLN A 359 -9.73 -16.45 15.11
N GLY A 360 -10.76 -15.99 14.40
CA GLY A 360 -12.02 -15.57 15.02
C GLY A 360 -11.99 -14.16 15.65
N GLN A 361 -10.88 -13.44 15.57
CA GLN A 361 -10.74 -12.09 16.10
C GLN A 361 -10.83 -11.06 14.98
N LEU A 362 -11.82 -10.17 15.06
CA LEU A 362 -11.96 -9.03 14.16
C LEU A 362 -11.29 -7.79 14.78
N HIS A 363 -10.56 -7.05 13.96
CA HIS A 363 -9.95 -5.79 14.33
C HIS A 363 -10.26 -4.73 13.28
N TYR A 364 -10.47 -3.49 13.71
CA TYR A 364 -10.73 -2.35 12.82
C TYR A 364 -9.46 -1.55 12.56
N VAL A 365 -9.25 -1.18 11.31
CA VAL A 365 -8.07 -0.44 10.85
C VAL A 365 -8.36 1.07 10.87
N VAL A 366 -7.47 1.84 11.51
CA VAL A 366 -7.46 3.30 11.46
C VAL A 366 -6.25 3.74 10.63
N SER A 367 -6.52 4.44 9.53
CA SER A 367 -5.50 4.92 8.59
C SER A 367 -5.38 6.44 8.62
N ASP A 368 -4.21 6.95 8.24
CA ASP A 368 -3.99 8.39 8.08
C ASP A 368 -4.59 8.95 6.77
N HIS A 369 -4.31 10.22 6.49
CA HIS A 369 -4.79 10.95 5.31
C HIS A 369 -4.28 10.36 3.97
N GLN A 370 -3.24 9.52 3.99
CA GLN A 370 -2.70 8.84 2.81
C GLN A 370 -3.20 7.40 2.67
N GLY A 371 -3.97 6.91 3.65
CA GLY A 371 -4.35 5.50 3.73
C GLY A 371 -3.24 4.61 4.28
N THR A 372 -2.23 5.17 4.97
CA THR A 372 -1.24 4.38 5.72
C THR A 372 -1.90 3.86 6.99
N VAL A 373 -1.78 2.56 7.27
CA VAL A 373 -2.32 1.96 8.50
C VAL A 373 -1.53 2.48 9.71
N ARG A 374 -2.22 3.17 10.63
CA ARG A 374 -1.61 3.78 11.84
C ARG A 374 -1.95 3.03 13.10
N GLU A 375 -3.19 2.57 13.21
CA GLU A 375 -3.65 1.79 14.35
C GLU A 375 -4.53 0.62 13.90
N ILE A 376 -4.45 -0.49 14.62
CA ILE A 376 -5.39 -1.61 14.54
C ILE A 376 -6.03 -1.74 15.91
N CYS A 377 -7.35 -1.59 15.95
CA CYS A 377 -8.15 -1.58 17.16
C CYS A 377 -8.98 -2.87 17.29
N THR A 378 -9.13 -3.40 18.49
CA THR A 378 -10.07 -4.48 18.78
C THR A 378 -11.52 -4.02 18.58
N GLU A 379 -12.47 -4.97 18.51
CA GLU A 379 -13.89 -4.64 18.40
C GLU A 379 -14.42 -3.77 19.56
N ALA A 380 -13.77 -3.84 20.72
CA ALA A 380 -14.09 -3.01 21.89
C ALA A 380 -13.48 -1.60 21.85
N GLY A 381 -12.76 -1.25 20.78
CA GLY A 381 -12.16 0.06 20.60
C GLY A 381 -10.88 0.30 21.39
N LYS A 382 -10.07 -0.73 21.64
CA LYS A 382 -8.72 -0.61 22.21
C LYS A 382 -7.66 -0.82 21.14
N VAL A 383 -6.56 -0.07 21.18
CA VAL A 383 -5.44 -0.27 20.23
C VAL A 383 -4.67 -1.55 20.58
N ALA A 384 -4.58 -2.47 19.63
CA ALA A 384 -3.81 -3.72 19.72
C ALA A 384 -2.45 -3.61 19.00
N TRP A 385 -2.38 -2.78 17.96
CA TRP A 385 -1.14 -2.48 17.23
C TRP A 385 -1.15 -1.00 16.82
N ALA A 386 0.00 -0.35 16.88
CA ALA A 386 0.18 1.01 16.37
C ALA A 386 1.57 1.21 15.76
N GLY A 387 1.61 1.87 14.61
CA GLY A 387 2.82 2.18 13.89
C GLY A 387 2.71 3.49 13.11
N ARG A 388 3.86 4.00 12.69
CA ARG A 388 3.99 5.09 11.74
C ARG A 388 5.12 4.82 10.77
N LEU A 389 5.16 5.60 9.69
CA LEU A 389 6.29 5.62 8.78
C LEU A 389 7.02 6.96 8.95
N PHE A 390 8.34 6.91 8.90
CA PHE A 390 9.17 8.07 8.59
C PHE A 390 8.89 8.57 7.17
N THR A 391 9.43 9.73 6.81
CA THR A 391 9.07 10.46 5.58
C THR A 391 9.09 9.59 4.33
N TRP A 392 10.11 8.73 4.19
CA TRP A 392 10.28 7.82 3.04
C TRP A 392 10.01 6.35 3.36
N GLY A 393 9.19 6.06 4.38
CA GLY A 393 8.61 4.73 4.55
C GLY A 393 9.30 3.81 5.57
N GLU A 394 10.41 4.21 6.19
CA GLU A 394 11.00 3.41 7.27
C GLU A 394 10.02 3.34 8.45
N PRO A 395 9.65 2.14 8.95
CA PRO A 395 8.61 2.02 9.96
C PRO A 395 9.13 2.30 11.37
N GLU A 396 8.26 2.91 12.19
CA GLU A 396 8.42 3.09 13.62
C GLU A 396 7.18 2.56 14.33
N PHE A 397 7.38 1.65 15.29
CA PHE A 397 6.28 0.98 16.00
C PHE A 397 6.20 1.46 17.43
N TRP A 398 4.96 1.59 17.92
CA TRP A 398 4.71 1.89 19.32
C TRP A 398 4.71 0.60 20.13
N THR A 399 5.38 0.59 21.27
CA THR A 399 5.29 -0.53 22.21
C THR A 399 3.91 -0.55 22.85
N VAL A 400 2.98 -1.28 22.25
CA VAL A 400 1.68 -1.54 22.87
C VAL A 400 1.93 -2.48 24.05
N SER A 401 1.51 -2.07 25.24
CA SER A 401 1.53 -2.92 26.44
C SER A 401 0.43 -3.99 26.32
N ALA A 402 0.56 -4.90 25.36
CA ALA A 402 -0.36 -6.00 25.17
C ALA A 402 -0.11 -7.09 26.23
N ARG A 403 -1.18 -7.75 26.67
CA ARG A 403 -1.06 -9.07 27.30
C ARG A 403 -0.42 -10.00 26.26
N LYS A 404 0.38 -10.97 26.71
CA LYS A 404 1.16 -11.91 25.88
C LYS A 404 0.35 -12.72 24.83
N GLU A 405 -0.97 -12.58 24.80
CA GLU A 405 -1.95 -13.40 24.08
C GLU A 405 -2.53 -12.69 22.83
N GLU A 406 -2.32 -11.38 22.63
CA GLU A 406 -2.80 -10.63 21.46
C GLU A 406 -1.62 -9.95 20.74
N THR A 407 -0.83 -10.73 19.99
CA THR A 407 0.24 -10.18 19.15
C THR A 407 -0.29 -9.89 17.74
N VAL A 408 -0.89 -8.71 17.56
CA VAL A 408 -1.34 -8.25 16.23
C VAL A 408 -0.14 -7.71 15.44
N SER A 409 0.03 -8.18 14.22
CA SER A 409 1.04 -7.69 13.27
C SER A 409 0.38 -6.94 12.10
N CYS A 410 1.17 -6.08 11.45
CA CYS A 410 0.76 -5.40 10.24
C CYS A 410 1.96 -5.20 9.31
N ASN A 411 1.89 -5.80 8.12
CA ASN A 411 2.91 -5.68 7.08
C ASN A 411 2.52 -4.66 6.00
N ILE A 412 1.34 -4.04 6.09
CA ILE A 412 0.92 -2.99 5.15
C ILE A 412 1.66 -1.69 5.49
N ARG A 413 2.22 -1.02 4.49
CA ARG A 413 3.01 0.22 4.64
C ARG A 413 2.27 1.39 3.99
N PHE A 414 2.88 2.12 3.06
CA PHE A 414 2.13 3.07 2.25
C PHE A 414 1.01 2.34 1.49
N CYS A 415 0.05 3.09 0.98
CA CYS A 415 -1.06 2.53 0.22
C CYS A 415 -0.55 1.60 -0.90
N GLY A 416 -1.06 0.36 -0.97
CA GLY A 416 -0.63 -0.67 -1.93
C GLY A 416 0.62 -1.48 -1.55
N GLN A 417 1.34 -1.10 -0.49
CA GLN A 417 2.64 -1.68 -0.15
C GLN A 417 2.56 -2.74 0.96
N TYR A 418 3.30 -3.83 0.76
CA TYR A 418 3.45 -4.93 1.71
C TYR A 418 4.93 -5.15 2.04
N GLU A 419 5.32 -5.08 3.31
CA GLU A 419 6.69 -5.29 3.76
C GLU A 419 7.12 -6.76 3.75
N ASP A 420 8.27 -7.00 3.14
CA ASP A 420 9.00 -8.26 3.21
C ASP A 420 10.16 -8.13 4.22
N GLU A 421 9.92 -8.56 5.46
CA GLU A 421 10.87 -8.47 6.59
C GLU A 421 12.29 -8.96 6.25
N GLU A 422 12.41 -10.06 5.50
CA GLU A 422 13.69 -10.66 5.12
C GLU A 422 14.60 -9.74 4.30
N SER A 423 13.98 -8.87 3.49
CA SER A 423 14.69 -7.99 2.55
C SER A 423 14.65 -6.53 2.99
N GLY A 424 13.68 -6.17 3.84
CA GLY A 424 13.33 -4.79 4.16
C GLY A 424 12.71 -4.03 2.99
N LEU A 425 12.36 -4.72 1.90
CA LEU A 425 11.68 -4.16 0.73
C LEU A 425 10.18 -4.17 0.93
N PHE A 426 9.49 -3.23 0.28
CA PHE A 426 8.05 -3.21 0.21
C PHE A 426 7.61 -3.64 -1.18
N TYR A 427 6.95 -4.79 -1.28
CA TYR A 427 6.26 -5.22 -2.50
C TYR A 427 5.11 -4.25 -2.78
N ASN A 428 5.15 -3.60 -3.95
CA ASN A 428 4.15 -2.65 -4.41
C ASN A 428 3.65 -3.04 -5.80
N ARG A 429 2.88 -4.14 -5.86
CA ARG A 429 2.17 -4.64 -7.05
C ARG A 429 3.08 -4.87 -8.27
N PHE A 430 3.44 -3.83 -9.02
CA PHE A 430 4.33 -3.90 -10.19
C PHE A 430 5.81 -3.65 -9.88
N ARG A 431 6.16 -3.13 -8.71
CA ARG A 431 7.56 -2.82 -8.34
C ARG A 431 7.88 -3.18 -6.89
N TYR A 432 9.17 -3.16 -6.55
CA TYR A 432 9.67 -3.31 -5.17
C TYR A 432 10.28 -1.98 -4.72
N TYR A 433 9.74 -1.42 -3.64
CA TYR A 433 10.20 -0.16 -3.05
C TYR A 433 11.21 -0.43 -1.93
N SER A 434 12.25 0.38 -1.85
CA SER A 434 13.26 0.34 -0.80
C SER A 434 13.12 1.59 0.08
N PRO A 435 12.56 1.48 1.31
CA PRO A 435 12.48 2.62 2.23
C PRO A 435 13.87 3.12 2.64
N GLU A 436 14.89 2.26 2.56
CA GLU A 436 16.28 2.65 2.76
C GLU A 436 16.72 3.72 1.75
N THR A 437 16.43 3.52 0.46
CA THR A 437 16.91 4.41 -0.61
C THR A 437 15.87 5.42 -1.08
N GLY A 438 14.62 5.34 -0.61
CA GLY A 438 13.54 6.22 -1.08
C GLY A 438 13.13 5.98 -2.55
N GLN A 439 13.42 4.79 -3.10
CA GLN A 439 13.26 4.50 -4.53
C GLN A 439 12.84 3.05 -4.79
N TYR A 440 12.27 2.81 -5.97
CA TYR A 440 12.05 1.47 -6.51
C TYR A 440 13.35 0.82 -7.00
N LEU A 441 13.38 -0.52 -6.98
CA LEU A 441 14.52 -1.33 -7.42
C LEU A 441 14.61 -1.49 -8.94
N SER A 442 13.56 -1.13 -9.66
CA SER A 442 13.44 -1.25 -11.11
C SER A 442 12.80 0.03 -11.68
N PRO A 443 13.08 0.37 -12.96
CA PRO A 443 12.41 1.48 -13.61
C PRO A 443 10.90 1.23 -13.71
N ASP A 444 10.13 2.32 -13.80
CA ASP A 444 8.69 2.26 -14.03
C ASP A 444 8.38 1.50 -15.34
N PRO A 445 7.53 0.45 -15.30
CA PRO A 445 7.11 -0.27 -16.51
C PRO A 445 6.43 0.61 -17.56
N LEU A 446 5.85 1.74 -17.17
CA LEU A 446 5.27 2.73 -18.09
C LEU A 446 6.32 3.67 -18.70
N GLY A 447 7.60 3.53 -18.33
CA GLY A 447 8.67 4.41 -18.74
C GLY A 447 8.37 5.87 -18.38
N LEU A 448 8.58 6.78 -19.33
CA LEU A 448 8.33 8.21 -19.11
C LEU A 448 6.84 8.56 -18.94
N ALA A 449 5.91 7.67 -19.31
CA ALA A 449 4.50 7.87 -18.99
C ALA A 449 4.24 7.73 -17.48
N GLY A 450 5.13 7.04 -16.76
CA GLY A 450 5.08 6.97 -15.30
C GLY A 450 5.65 8.21 -14.59
N GLY A 451 6.43 9.02 -15.30
CA GLY A 451 7.07 10.21 -14.75
C GLY A 451 8.53 10.34 -15.21
N VAL A 452 9.13 11.47 -14.86
CA VAL A 452 10.49 11.82 -15.30
C VAL A 452 11.59 11.13 -14.48
N ASN A 453 11.28 10.71 -13.26
CA ASN A 453 12.17 9.90 -12.44
C ASN A 453 11.70 8.43 -12.48
N PRO A 454 12.35 7.55 -13.28
CA PRO A 454 11.87 6.19 -13.48
C PRO A 454 11.98 5.30 -12.23
N TYR A 455 12.82 5.66 -11.25
CA TYR A 455 13.00 4.91 -10.00
C TYR A 455 12.29 5.58 -8.81
N GLY A 456 11.80 6.81 -8.99
CA GLY A 456 11.15 7.56 -7.92
C GLY A 456 9.85 6.90 -7.45
N TYR A 457 9.55 7.01 -6.15
CA TYR A 457 8.25 6.63 -5.61
C TYR A 457 7.17 7.64 -6.00
N VAL A 458 7.19 8.79 -5.33
CA VAL A 458 6.35 9.95 -5.62
C VAL A 458 7.17 11.22 -5.36
N PRO A 459 6.79 12.39 -5.92
CA PRO A 459 7.50 13.63 -5.65
C PRO A 459 7.47 14.06 -4.18
N ASN A 460 6.37 13.74 -3.48
CA ASN A 460 6.15 14.10 -2.07
C ASN A 460 5.36 13.00 -1.33
N PRO A 461 6.02 12.15 -0.52
CA PRO A 461 5.40 11.00 0.16
C PRO A 461 4.52 11.38 1.37
N VAL A 462 4.32 12.68 1.62
CA VAL A 462 3.39 13.20 2.64
C VAL A 462 2.03 13.54 2.02
N SER A 463 1.98 13.81 0.72
CA SER A 463 0.74 14.23 0.02
C SER A 463 0.38 13.35 -1.19
N TRP A 464 1.27 12.45 -1.61
CA TRP A 464 1.09 11.61 -2.79
C TRP A 464 1.28 10.13 -2.43
N ILE A 465 0.55 9.28 -3.14
CA ILE A 465 0.63 7.83 -3.02
C ILE A 465 0.80 7.19 -4.39
N ASP A 466 1.42 6.02 -4.44
CA ASP A 466 1.47 5.16 -5.62
C ASP A 466 0.99 3.74 -5.23
N PRO A 467 -0.32 3.47 -5.30
CA PRO A 467 -0.90 2.20 -4.84
C PRO A 467 -0.58 0.98 -5.70
N LEU A 468 -0.06 1.19 -6.91
CA LEU A 468 0.21 0.11 -7.86
C LEU A 468 1.70 -0.05 -8.13
N GLY A 469 2.55 0.83 -7.62
CA GLY A 469 3.93 0.87 -8.08
C GLY A 469 4.03 1.31 -9.54
N LEU A 470 3.15 2.19 -10.00
CA LEU A 470 3.22 2.86 -11.30
C LEU A 470 3.06 4.34 -11.01
N ALA A 471 4.18 5.07 -11.07
CA ALA A 471 4.14 6.51 -10.85
C ALA A 471 3.20 7.08 -11.93
N GLY A 472 2.27 7.95 -11.57
CA GLY A 472 1.19 8.37 -12.48
C GLY A 472 -0.23 8.05 -12.03
N CYS A 473 -0.46 7.64 -10.78
CA CYS A 473 -1.79 7.75 -10.16
C CYS A 473 -2.13 9.21 -9.79
N ASN A 474 -2.03 10.13 -10.75
CA ASN A 474 -2.96 11.25 -10.75
C ASN A 474 -4.30 10.67 -11.18
N ALA A 475 -5.19 10.36 -10.23
CA ALA A 475 -6.60 10.53 -10.51
C ALA A 475 -6.84 12.03 -10.69
N GLN A 476 -6.37 12.61 -11.81
CA GLN A 476 -6.71 13.98 -12.17
C GLN A 476 -8.24 14.12 -12.27
N PHE A 477 -8.92 12.98 -12.47
CA PHE A 477 -10.36 12.87 -12.55
C PHE A 477 -10.86 11.58 -11.86
N ASN A 478 -11.75 11.72 -10.89
CA ASN A 478 -12.34 10.63 -10.09
C ASN A 478 -13.27 9.67 -10.89
N SER A 479 -13.31 9.79 -12.22
CA SER A 479 -14.04 8.87 -13.12
C SER A 479 -13.69 9.12 -14.58
N ARG A 480 -13.96 8.13 -15.45
CA ARG A 480 -13.95 8.27 -16.92
C ARG A 480 -14.79 9.46 -17.40
N LYS A 481 -15.91 9.74 -16.72
CA LYS A 481 -16.80 10.86 -17.04
C LYS A 481 -16.17 12.20 -16.71
N ALA A 482 -15.43 12.28 -15.61
CA ALA A 482 -14.68 13.46 -15.22
C ALA A 482 -13.49 13.71 -16.17
N ALA A 483 -12.79 12.66 -16.61
CA ALA A 483 -11.75 12.75 -17.63
C ALA A 483 -12.30 13.26 -18.96
N LEU A 484 -13.41 12.71 -19.43
CA LEU A 484 -14.07 13.16 -20.66
C LEU A 484 -14.51 14.64 -20.58
N ARG A 485 -15.03 15.08 -19.43
CA ARG A 485 -15.39 16.50 -19.21
C ARG A 485 -14.17 17.41 -19.27
N ALA A 486 -13.02 16.98 -18.75
CA ALA A 486 -11.80 17.74 -18.80
C ALA A 486 -11.22 17.83 -20.22
N VAL A 487 -11.23 16.72 -20.96
CA VAL A 487 -10.85 16.70 -22.38
C VAL A 487 -11.74 17.65 -23.18
N LYS A 488 -13.06 17.64 -22.96
CA LYS A 488 -13.97 18.60 -23.59
C LYS A 488 -13.64 20.05 -23.26
N ARG A 489 -13.29 20.38 -22.01
CA ARG A 489 -12.89 21.74 -21.62
C ARG A 489 -11.63 22.17 -22.35
N ASN A 490 -10.59 21.32 -22.35
CA ASN A 490 -9.30 21.62 -22.98
C ASN A 490 -9.41 21.73 -24.50
N ALA A 491 -10.29 20.95 -25.12
CA ALA A 491 -10.56 20.95 -26.55
C ALA A 491 -11.57 22.04 -27.01
N GLY A 492 -12.12 22.84 -26.10
CA GLY A 492 -13.12 23.86 -26.40
C GLY A 492 -14.49 23.31 -26.83
N ILE A 493 -14.81 22.06 -26.46
CA ILE A 493 -16.07 21.39 -26.80
C ILE A 493 -17.15 21.75 -25.76
N PRO A 494 -18.36 22.18 -26.17
CA PRO A 494 -19.46 22.43 -25.25
C PRO A 494 -19.79 21.21 -24.37
N MET A 495 -19.95 21.41 -23.06
CA MET A 495 -20.14 20.30 -22.11
C MET A 495 -21.37 19.44 -22.40
N ASN A 496 -22.42 20.05 -22.95
CA ASN A 496 -23.69 19.42 -23.35
C ASN A 496 -23.64 18.75 -24.72
N GLN A 497 -22.58 18.95 -25.53
CA GLN A 497 -22.47 18.32 -26.84
C GLN A 497 -22.27 16.80 -26.68
N HIS A 498 -23.16 16.01 -27.25
CA HIS A 498 -22.96 14.57 -27.41
C HIS A 498 -22.02 14.28 -28.58
N PRO A 499 -21.23 13.18 -28.54
CA PRO A 499 -20.38 12.80 -29.66
C PRO A 499 -21.24 12.59 -30.91
N SER A 500 -20.76 13.12 -32.04
CA SER A 500 -21.40 12.94 -33.36
C SER A 500 -21.36 11.49 -33.84
N SER A 501 -20.30 10.76 -33.46
CA SER A 501 -20.18 9.31 -33.65
C SER A 501 -19.24 8.73 -32.59
N ILE A 502 -19.43 7.45 -32.30
CA ILE A 502 -18.54 6.67 -31.43
C ILE A 502 -18.11 5.46 -32.24
N ASN A 503 -16.84 5.42 -32.63
CA ASN A 503 -16.28 4.36 -33.44
C ASN A 503 -15.45 3.41 -32.57
N LYS A 504 -15.40 2.14 -32.97
CA LYS A 504 -14.51 1.15 -32.34
C LYS A 504 -13.29 1.02 -33.23
N VAL A 505 -12.13 1.44 -32.72
CA VAL A 505 -10.87 1.50 -33.48
C VAL A 505 -9.79 0.67 -32.78
N PRO A 506 -8.81 0.12 -33.50
CA PRO A 506 -7.62 -0.45 -32.89
C PRO A 506 -6.95 0.58 -31.98
N LEU A 507 -6.65 0.20 -30.75
CA LEU A 507 -5.87 1.00 -29.81
C LEU A 507 -4.44 1.08 -30.33
N THR A 508 -3.92 2.30 -30.45
CA THR A 508 -2.55 2.54 -30.89
C THR A 508 -1.71 3.19 -29.80
N ASP A 509 -0.40 2.98 -29.86
CA ASP A 509 0.56 3.77 -29.09
C ASP A 509 0.68 5.20 -29.65
N ARG A 510 1.51 6.03 -29.00
CA ARG A 510 1.79 7.42 -29.42
C ARG A 510 2.44 7.57 -30.81
N SER A 511 2.95 6.46 -31.35
CA SER A 511 3.61 6.36 -32.65
C SER A 511 2.69 5.71 -33.71
N ASN A 512 1.40 5.53 -33.39
CA ASN A 512 0.38 4.88 -34.22
C ASN A 512 0.56 3.37 -34.46
N HIS A 513 1.35 2.65 -33.65
CA HIS A 513 1.40 1.18 -33.71
C HIS A 513 0.24 0.57 -32.94
N GLN A 514 -0.43 -0.42 -33.53
CA GLN A 514 -1.53 -1.14 -32.88
C GLN A 514 -1.02 -1.95 -31.70
N ILE A 515 -1.69 -1.80 -30.56
CA ILE A 515 -1.44 -2.58 -29.36
C ILE A 515 -2.20 -3.90 -29.50
N MET A 516 -1.48 -5.01 -29.43
CA MET A 516 -2.02 -6.35 -29.62
C MET A 516 -2.30 -7.04 -28.28
N ASP A 517 -3.28 -7.94 -28.26
CA ASP A 517 -3.49 -8.87 -27.17
C ASP A 517 -2.50 -10.05 -27.23
N ALA A 518 -2.54 -10.93 -26.23
CA ALA A 518 -1.67 -12.10 -26.15
C ALA A 518 -1.85 -13.10 -27.33
N SER A 519 -2.93 -12.99 -28.09
CA SER A 519 -3.22 -13.79 -29.28
C SER A 519 -2.88 -13.05 -30.59
N HIS A 520 -2.18 -11.92 -30.51
CA HIS A 520 -1.83 -11.04 -31.63
C HIS A 520 -3.04 -10.39 -32.34
N ASN A 521 -4.19 -10.26 -31.67
CA ASN A 521 -5.30 -9.46 -32.19
C ASN A 521 -5.19 -8.01 -31.72
N PRO A 522 -5.55 -7.02 -32.56
CA PRO A 522 -5.57 -5.63 -32.13
C PRO A 522 -6.58 -5.39 -30.99
N LEU A 523 -6.11 -4.85 -29.87
CA LEU A 523 -6.97 -4.37 -28.80
C LEU A 523 -7.82 -3.23 -29.34
N SER A 524 -9.12 -3.24 -29.07
CA SER A 524 -10.03 -2.20 -29.55
C SER A 524 -10.31 -1.16 -28.48
N THR A 525 -10.27 0.11 -28.84
CA THR A 525 -10.72 1.25 -28.02
C THR A 525 -11.90 1.97 -28.66
N ARG A 526 -12.51 2.90 -27.92
CA ARG A 526 -13.59 3.78 -28.41
C ARG A 526 -13.02 5.14 -28.77
N GLU A 527 -13.27 5.54 -30.00
CA GLU A 527 -12.94 6.85 -30.55
C GLU A 527 -14.21 7.71 -30.58
N TYR A 528 -14.15 8.93 -30.05
CA TYR A 528 -15.32 9.80 -29.86
C TYR A 528 -15.21 11.05 -30.71
N HIS A 529 -16.05 11.20 -31.73
CA HIS A 529 -15.95 12.35 -32.62
C HIS A 529 -16.81 13.51 -32.12
N PHE A 530 -16.19 14.67 -31.90
CA PHE A 530 -16.85 15.91 -31.51
C PHE A 530 -16.63 17.01 -32.56
N SER A 531 -17.41 18.09 -32.45
CA SER A 531 -17.25 19.27 -33.28
C SER A 531 -16.98 20.47 -32.39
N ARG A 532 -15.91 21.21 -32.69
CA ARG A 532 -15.62 22.49 -32.03
C ARG A 532 -16.62 23.57 -32.46
N PRO A 533 -16.72 24.70 -31.72
CA PRO A 533 -17.61 25.81 -32.07
C PRO A 533 -17.35 26.40 -33.47
N ASP A 534 -16.14 26.28 -34.00
CA ASP A 534 -15.75 26.70 -35.35
C ASP A 534 -16.13 25.70 -36.46
N GLY A 535 -16.78 24.57 -36.11
CA GLY A 535 -17.17 23.52 -37.03
C GLY A 535 -16.07 22.49 -37.34
N SER A 536 -14.85 22.67 -36.83
CA SER A 536 -13.77 21.68 -36.99
C SER A 536 -14.07 20.40 -36.20
N LYS A 537 -13.73 19.25 -36.77
CA LYS A 537 -13.89 17.95 -36.10
C LYS A 537 -12.66 17.64 -35.25
N ILE A 538 -12.90 17.08 -34.08
CA ILE A 538 -11.87 16.56 -33.17
C ILE A 538 -12.27 15.15 -32.75
N VAL A 539 -11.26 14.32 -32.55
CA VAL A 539 -11.35 12.89 -32.26
C VAL A 539 -10.77 12.62 -30.88
#